data_AF-A0A845GPP6-F1
#
_entry.id   AF-A0A845GPP6-F1
#
_cell.length_a   1.000
_cell.length_b   1.000
_cell.length_c   1.000
_cell.angle_alpha   90.00
_cell.angle_beta   90.00
_cell.angle_gamma   90.00
#
_symmetry.space_group_name_H-M   'P 1'
#
loop_
_entity.id
_entity.type
_entity.pdbx_description
1 polymer ?
#
loop_
_entity_poly.entity_id
_entity_poly.type
_entity_poly.pdbx_seq_one_letter_code
_entity_poly.pdbx_strand_id
1 'polypeptide(L)'
;MTTRLIAVLVAGLLAGASASALAQSDKVWISVGDAAYAQLQKVAPQALARESRASFAARPGHERVHLVEVDEQQMLALSAAVHRKLRRCGGFMYHASEAAGIAALTPSKASAAQLAVARPSYVIDQQSVVNPMLTQMQASNIGQTIVDMSSYANRYYTTNNGVNASNWLMQRWATMAAGRSDIAVSQYTHASWPQKSVILTITGTDNPNEVVVLGGHLDSINQAGTGETTKAPGADDDASGIASLTEVLRVMIASGYKPRRTIKLIGYAAEEVGLRGSQDIAQNHKANNVNVVGVMQLDMTNYKGSVNDIYLFTDYTDNAQNTFVGNLITTYLPTLKVGHDQCGYACSDHASWNAAGYWTSMPFETAMGEDDPYIHTANDTYANTGNQADHALKFARMALAYAVELGSDGPGVTPPADHTETYTGTLSRGQTRAYGPFAVAAGGSFKAALSGSGDTDLYVRKAGAASTTSYDCKSDGPTSTESCTVSYAANGNAYVLLNGYAASSYTLTVTYPQQ
;
A
#
# COMPACT_ATOMS: atom_id res chain seq x y z
N MET A 1 -6.67 -93.70 -29.12
CA MET A 1 -8.05 -93.89 -28.64
C MET A 1 -8.18 -93.15 -27.30
N THR A 2 -8.46 -91.85 -27.27
CA THR A 2 -9.78 -91.16 -27.24
C THR A 2 -10.67 -91.42 -26.02
N THR A 3 -10.66 -90.49 -25.03
CA THR A 3 -11.81 -90.00 -24.20
C THR A 3 -11.29 -88.83 -23.33
N ARG A 4 -11.45 -87.53 -23.64
CA ARG A 4 -12.57 -86.56 -23.51
C ARG A 4 -13.20 -86.34 -22.10
N LEU A 5 -12.98 -85.12 -21.57
CA LEU A 5 -13.90 -84.17 -20.88
C LEU A 5 -14.47 -84.59 -19.49
N ILE A 6 -14.66 -83.76 -18.45
CA ILE A 6 -15.10 -82.35 -18.26
C ILE A 6 -14.58 -81.86 -16.89
N ALA A 7 -14.10 -80.60 -16.78
CA ALA A 7 -13.89 -79.91 -15.49
C ALA A 7 -15.03 -78.91 -15.25
N VAL A 8 -15.72 -79.03 -14.11
CA VAL A 8 -16.80 -78.15 -13.68
C VAL A 8 -16.22 -77.03 -12.80
N LEU A 9 -16.45 -75.78 -13.21
CA LEU A 9 -16.22 -74.59 -12.39
C LEU A 9 -17.25 -74.51 -11.26
N VAL A 10 -16.78 -74.35 -10.02
CA VAL A 10 -17.61 -73.89 -8.90
C VAL A 10 -17.14 -72.49 -8.50
N ALA A 11 -18.01 -71.50 -8.71
CA ALA A 11 -17.82 -70.12 -8.29
C ALA A 11 -18.03 -69.99 -6.77
N GLY A 12 -17.00 -69.54 -6.05
CA GLY A 12 -17.11 -69.10 -4.66
C GLY A 12 -17.12 -67.57 -4.60
N LEU A 13 -18.21 -66.99 -4.11
CA LEU A 13 -18.34 -65.56 -3.81
C LEU A 13 -17.32 -65.16 -2.73
N LEU A 14 -16.37 -64.29 -3.09
CA LEU A 14 -15.60 -63.48 -2.15
C LEU A 14 -16.28 -62.11 -2.07
N ALA A 15 -17.02 -61.88 -0.99
CA ALA A 15 -17.49 -60.55 -0.61
C ALA A 15 -16.28 -59.73 -0.16
N GLY A 16 -15.77 -58.87 -1.05
CA GLY A 16 -14.79 -57.85 -0.71
C GLY A 16 -15.46 -56.78 0.14
N ALA A 17 -15.17 -56.77 1.44
CA ALA A 17 -15.40 -55.59 2.27
C ALA A 17 -14.35 -54.55 1.88
N SER A 18 -14.69 -53.68 0.93
CA SER A 18 -13.95 -52.45 0.68
C SER A 18 -14.16 -51.55 1.89
N ALA A 19 -13.24 -51.60 2.85
CA ALA A 19 -13.13 -50.54 3.84
C ALA A 19 -12.70 -49.28 3.09
N SER A 20 -13.68 -48.48 2.67
CA SER A 20 -13.46 -47.10 2.29
C SER A 20 -12.89 -46.41 3.52
N ALA A 21 -11.56 -46.24 3.56
CA ALA A 21 -10.96 -45.25 4.44
C ALA A 21 -11.58 -43.91 4.04
N LEU A 22 -12.56 -43.45 4.82
CA LEU A 22 -13.04 -42.08 4.73
C LEU A 22 -11.79 -41.22 4.92
N ALA A 23 -11.35 -40.56 3.85
CA ALA A 23 -10.31 -39.55 3.95
C ALA A 23 -10.76 -38.58 5.04
N GLN A 24 -10.00 -38.51 6.13
CA GLN A 24 -10.27 -37.60 7.22
C GLN A 24 -10.20 -36.20 6.61
N SER A 25 -11.32 -35.48 6.59
CA SER A 25 -11.36 -34.11 6.08
C SER A 25 -10.46 -33.26 6.96
N ASP A 26 -9.55 -32.52 6.34
CA ASP A 26 -8.76 -31.53 7.04
C ASP A 26 -9.73 -30.48 7.59
N LYS A 27 -9.68 -30.30 8.91
CA LYS A 27 -10.49 -29.34 9.63
C LYS A 27 -9.73 -28.03 9.78
N VAL A 28 -10.44 -26.92 9.61
CA VAL A 28 -9.90 -25.58 9.74
C VAL A 28 -10.71 -24.77 10.74
N TRP A 29 -10.05 -23.79 11.35
CA TRP A 29 -10.70 -22.84 12.24
C TRP A 29 -10.98 -21.56 11.48
N ILE A 30 -12.20 -21.05 11.57
CA ILE A 30 -12.60 -19.80 10.91
C ILE A 30 -13.37 -18.89 11.86
N SER A 31 -13.22 -17.59 11.68
CA SER A 31 -14.12 -16.60 12.27
C SER A 31 -15.08 -16.04 11.23
N VAL A 32 -16.37 -16.00 11.56
CA VAL A 32 -17.46 -15.53 10.69
C VAL A 32 -18.42 -14.62 11.44
N GLY A 33 -18.96 -13.58 10.78
CA GLY A 33 -20.04 -12.76 11.36
C GLY A 33 -21.38 -13.52 11.46
N ASP A 34 -22.35 -13.02 12.24
CA ASP A 34 -23.68 -13.66 12.46
C ASP A 34 -24.34 -14.07 11.13
N ALA A 35 -24.34 -13.19 10.12
CA ALA A 35 -24.98 -13.46 8.83
C ALA A 35 -24.30 -14.59 8.05
N ALA A 36 -22.96 -14.62 8.04
CA ALA A 36 -22.17 -15.68 7.40
C ALA A 36 -22.30 -16.99 8.18
N TYR A 37 -22.34 -16.94 9.52
CA TYR A 37 -22.58 -18.10 10.36
C TYR A 37 -23.95 -18.74 10.08
N ALA A 38 -25.00 -17.94 9.88
CA ALA A 38 -26.31 -18.44 9.49
C ALA A 38 -26.32 -19.13 8.10
N GLN A 39 -25.42 -18.74 7.18
CA GLN A 39 -25.25 -19.48 5.93
C GLN A 39 -24.41 -20.74 6.14
N LEU A 40 -23.37 -20.68 6.99
CA LEU A 40 -22.56 -21.83 7.36
C LEU A 40 -23.43 -22.95 7.91
N GLN A 41 -24.36 -22.64 8.81
CA GLN A 41 -25.29 -23.63 9.37
C GLN A 41 -26.19 -24.31 8.34
N LYS A 42 -26.36 -23.74 7.13
CA LYS A 42 -27.13 -24.37 6.04
C LYS A 42 -26.26 -25.28 5.18
N VAL A 43 -25.00 -24.91 4.94
CA VAL A 43 -24.06 -25.70 4.11
C VAL A 43 -23.33 -26.77 4.92
N ALA A 44 -23.18 -26.54 6.22
CA ALA A 44 -22.51 -27.41 7.19
C ALA A 44 -23.26 -27.38 8.54
N PRO A 45 -24.42 -28.07 8.66
CA PRO A 45 -25.24 -28.02 9.88
C PRO A 45 -24.54 -28.53 11.15
N GLN A 46 -23.46 -29.30 11.00
CA GLN A 46 -22.65 -29.82 12.10
C GLN A 46 -21.60 -28.82 12.62
N ALA A 47 -21.34 -27.73 11.89
CA ALA A 47 -20.36 -26.71 12.25
C ALA A 47 -20.94 -25.78 13.34
N LEU A 48 -20.61 -26.08 14.59
CA LEU A 48 -21.09 -25.33 15.76
C LEU A 48 -20.04 -24.32 16.22
N ALA A 49 -20.50 -23.11 16.55
CA ALA A 49 -19.64 -22.09 17.12
C ALA A 49 -19.07 -22.58 18.46
N ARG A 50 -17.73 -22.58 18.57
CA ARG A 50 -17.03 -22.85 19.83
C ARG A 50 -17.03 -21.64 20.73
N GLU A 51 -16.87 -20.46 20.13
CA GLU A 51 -16.91 -19.19 20.82
C GLU A 51 -17.72 -18.18 20.00
N SER A 52 -18.35 -17.24 20.69
CA SER A 52 -19.04 -16.12 20.07
C SER A 52 -18.81 -14.87 20.91
N ARG A 53 -18.41 -13.78 20.25
CA ARG A 53 -18.13 -12.49 20.88
C ARG A 53 -18.85 -11.39 20.11
N ALA A 54 -19.31 -10.35 20.80
CA ALA A 54 -19.78 -9.15 20.10
C ALA A 54 -18.63 -8.59 19.26
N SER A 55 -18.91 -8.21 18.01
CA SER A 55 -17.94 -7.51 17.18
C SER A 55 -17.54 -6.21 17.85
N PHE A 56 -16.25 -6.02 18.09
CA PHE A 56 -15.71 -4.79 18.66
C PHE A 56 -15.75 -3.60 17.69
N ALA A 57 -16.02 -3.89 16.42
CA ALA A 57 -16.04 -2.95 15.32
C ALA A 57 -17.46 -2.44 14.97
N ALA A 58 -18.50 -3.00 15.59
CA ALA A 58 -19.87 -2.56 15.43
C ALA A 58 -20.27 -1.55 16.54
N ARG A 59 -21.18 -0.62 16.21
CA ARG A 59 -21.94 0.12 17.23
C ARG A 59 -22.54 -0.85 18.26
N PRO A 60 -22.79 -0.44 19.52
CA PRO A 60 -23.35 -1.34 20.51
C PRO A 60 -24.71 -1.88 20.04
N GLY A 61 -24.77 -3.18 19.68
CA GLY A 61 -26.04 -3.88 19.61
C GLY A 61 -26.25 -5.08 18.67
N HIS A 62 -25.52 -5.31 17.57
CA HIS A 62 -26.15 -6.17 16.53
C HIS A 62 -25.33 -7.22 15.76
N GLU A 63 -24.01 -7.32 15.89
CA GLU A 63 -23.26 -8.39 15.20
C GLU A 63 -22.24 -9.06 16.10
N ARG A 64 -22.31 -10.39 16.17
CA ARG A 64 -21.34 -11.27 16.81
C ARG A 64 -20.44 -11.88 15.75
N VAL A 65 -19.21 -12.16 16.15
CA VAL A 65 -18.27 -12.99 15.40
C VAL A 65 -18.18 -14.35 16.10
N HIS A 66 -18.27 -15.41 15.32
CA HIS A 66 -18.27 -16.79 15.75
C HIS A 66 -16.98 -17.48 15.31
N LEU A 67 -16.29 -18.13 16.26
CA LEU A 67 -15.21 -19.06 15.95
C LEU A 67 -15.79 -20.45 15.73
N VAL A 68 -15.53 -21.04 14.57
CA VAL A 68 -16.11 -22.31 14.15
C VAL A 68 -15.00 -23.22 13.61
N GLU A 69 -15.05 -24.49 14.00
CA GLU A 69 -14.26 -25.55 13.35
C GLU A 69 -15.11 -26.12 12.21
N VAL A 70 -14.57 -26.16 10.99
CA VAL A 70 -15.30 -26.56 9.79
C VAL A 70 -14.42 -27.43 8.90
N ASP A 71 -15.03 -28.34 8.13
CA ASP A 71 -14.28 -29.11 7.14
C ASP A 71 -13.84 -28.20 6.00
N GLU A 72 -12.57 -28.26 5.59
CA GLU A 72 -12.02 -27.38 4.55
C GLU A 72 -12.80 -27.47 3.21
N GLN A 73 -13.33 -28.66 2.91
CA GLN A 73 -14.17 -28.90 1.72
C GLN A 73 -15.47 -28.08 1.71
N GLN A 74 -15.95 -27.62 2.87
CA GLN A 74 -17.16 -26.80 2.99
C GLN A 74 -16.89 -25.32 2.78
N MET A 75 -15.63 -24.89 2.77
CA MET A 75 -15.24 -23.47 2.66
C MET A 75 -15.70 -22.82 1.36
N LEU A 76 -15.56 -23.54 0.24
CA LEU A 76 -16.03 -23.05 -1.06
C LEU A 76 -17.54 -22.86 -1.07
N ALA A 77 -18.29 -23.80 -0.48
CA ALA A 77 -19.75 -23.71 -0.39
C ALA A 77 -20.19 -22.55 0.52
N LEU A 78 -19.46 -22.30 1.61
CA LEU A 78 -19.66 -21.15 2.47
C LEU A 78 -19.41 -19.83 1.72
N SER A 79 -18.24 -19.68 1.10
CA SER A 79 -17.88 -18.50 0.29
C SER A 79 -18.95 -18.20 -0.76
N ALA A 80 -19.35 -19.23 -1.53
CA ALA A 80 -20.42 -19.11 -2.54
C ALA A 80 -21.80 -18.77 -1.95
N ALA A 81 -22.08 -19.16 -0.70
CA ALA A 81 -23.33 -18.82 -0.03
C ALA A 81 -23.31 -17.38 0.49
N VAL A 82 -22.19 -16.95 1.08
CA VAL A 82 -21.97 -15.56 1.53
C VAL A 82 -22.09 -14.61 0.34
N HIS A 83 -21.36 -14.87 -0.75
CA HIS A 83 -21.41 -14.04 -1.93
C HIS A 83 -22.83 -13.95 -2.53
N ARG A 84 -23.49 -15.08 -2.82
CA ARG A 84 -24.81 -15.05 -3.48
C ARG A 84 -25.95 -14.56 -2.59
N LYS A 85 -25.89 -14.80 -1.28
CA LYS A 85 -27.01 -14.52 -0.36
C LYS A 85 -26.82 -13.22 0.40
N LEU A 86 -25.59 -12.81 0.63
CA LEU A 86 -25.26 -11.64 1.43
C LEU A 86 -24.59 -10.51 0.62
N ARG A 87 -24.17 -10.75 -0.64
CA ARG A 87 -23.45 -9.77 -1.48
C ARG A 87 -22.17 -9.27 -0.79
N ARG A 88 -21.29 -10.23 -0.47
CA ARG A 88 -20.07 -10.07 0.36
C ARG A 88 -18.94 -11.01 -0.13
N CYS A 89 -17.67 -10.58 -0.08
CA CYS A 89 -16.49 -11.36 -0.52
C CYS A 89 -15.87 -12.18 0.62
N GLY A 90 -15.39 -13.40 0.37
CA GLY A 90 -14.72 -14.25 1.39
C GLY A 90 -15.64 -14.72 2.53
N GLY A 91 -16.11 -13.80 3.37
CA GLY A 91 -17.09 -14.05 4.44
C GLY A 91 -16.53 -14.60 5.74
N PHE A 92 -15.23 -14.92 5.76
CA PHE A 92 -14.56 -15.56 6.88
C PHE A 92 -13.07 -15.23 6.91
N MET A 93 -12.47 -15.35 8.09
CA MET A 93 -11.01 -15.30 8.28
C MET A 93 -10.53 -16.66 8.78
N TYR A 94 -9.47 -17.19 8.16
CA TYR A 94 -8.85 -18.46 8.55
C TYR A 94 -8.02 -18.29 9.84
N HIS A 95 -7.93 -19.35 10.66
CA HIS A 95 -7.08 -19.43 11.83
C HIS A 95 -6.32 -20.76 11.85
N ALA A 96 -5.02 -20.72 12.16
CA ALA A 96 -4.18 -21.92 12.20
C ALA A 96 -4.52 -22.87 13.37
N SER A 97 -5.22 -22.39 14.40
CA SER A 97 -5.66 -23.18 15.55
C SER A 97 -6.84 -22.51 16.28
N GLU A 98 -7.54 -23.26 17.13
CA GLU A 98 -8.58 -22.71 18.02
C GLU A 98 -8.03 -21.56 18.86
N ALA A 99 -6.85 -21.72 19.46
CA ALA A 99 -6.21 -20.69 20.28
C ALA A 99 -5.94 -19.40 19.49
N ALA A 100 -5.50 -19.52 18.24
CA ALA A 100 -5.31 -18.37 17.37
C ALA A 100 -6.65 -17.66 17.07
N GLY A 101 -7.71 -18.43 16.81
CA GLY A 101 -9.06 -17.90 16.61
C GLY A 101 -9.62 -17.18 17.83
N ILE A 102 -9.45 -17.76 19.03
CA ILE A 102 -9.86 -17.12 20.30
C ILE A 102 -9.07 -15.82 20.50
N ALA A 103 -7.77 -15.82 20.21
CA ALA A 103 -6.95 -14.61 20.30
C ALA A 103 -7.41 -13.53 19.33
N ALA A 104 -7.81 -13.88 18.09
CA ALA A 104 -8.35 -12.95 17.11
C ALA A 104 -9.73 -12.38 17.50
N LEU A 105 -10.55 -13.15 18.23
CA LEU A 105 -11.81 -12.69 18.79
C LEU A 105 -11.66 -11.91 20.10
N THR A 106 -10.48 -11.92 20.70
CA THR A 106 -10.22 -11.15 21.92
C THR A 106 -9.73 -9.78 21.49
N PRO A 107 -10.33 -8.68 21.99
CA PRO A 107 -9.84 -7.36 21.67
C PRO A 107 -8.42 -7.29 22.18
N SER A 108 -7.49 -7.10 21.24
CA SER A 108 -6.13 -6.74 21.56
C SER A 108 -6.22 -5.43 22.35
N LYS A 109 -6.24 -5.54 23.69
CA LYS A 109 -5.62 -4.53 24.53
C LYS A 109 -4.16 -4.63 24.16
N ALA A 110 -3.76 -4.00 23.06
CA ALA A 110 -2.37 -3.71 22.82
C ALA A 110 -1.90 -3.11 24.14
N SER A 111 -0.93 -3.77 24.78
CA SER A 111 -0.43 -3.24 26.04
C SER A 111 -0.01 -1.80 25.77
N ALA A 112 -0.31 -0.87 26.66
CA ALA A 112 0.06 0.54 26.47
C ALA A 112 1.57 0.73 26.18
N ALA A 113 2.40 -0.29 26.44
CA ALA A 113 3.81 -0.37 26.11
C ALA A 113 4.12 -0.73 24.64
N GLN A 114 3.24 -1.44 23.92
CA GLN A 114 3.42 -1.82 22.50
C GLN A 114 2.97 -0.72 21.52
N LEU A 115 2.07 0.17 21.97
CA LEU A 115 1.66 1.39 21.27
C LEU A 115 2.55 2.59 21.61
N ALA A 116 3.73 2.38 22.19
CA ALA A 116 4.70 3.44 22.49
C ALA A 116 5.40 4.02 21.23
N VAL A 117 4.80 3.86 20.05
CA VAL A 117 5.14 4.61 18.85
C VAL A 117 4.21 5.81 18.79
N ALA A 118 4.78 7.02 18.70
CA ALA A 118 4.00 8.22 18.50
C ALA A 118 3.14 8.05 17.25
N ARG A 119 1.81 8.12 17.42
CA ARG A 119 0.88 8.16 16.31
C ARG A 119 1.32 9.23 15.31
N PRO A 120 1.23 8.98 13.99
CA PRO A 120 1.46 9.99 12.98
C PRO A 120 0.61 11.23 13.26
N SER A 121 1.12 12.42 12.92
CA SER A 121 0.39 13.65 13.18
C SER A 121 -0.82 13.80 12.26
N TYR A 122 -0.79 13.10 11.12
CA TYR A 122 -1.78 13.21 10.05
C TYR A 122 -1.93 14.64 9.52
N VAL A 123 -0.85 15.44 9.62
CA VAL A 123 -0.75 16.73 8.95
C VAL A 123 -0.74 16.50 7.43
N ILE A 124 -1.41 17.40 6.71
CA ILE A 124 -1.50 17.40 5.25
C ILE A 124 -0.79 18.66 4.76
N ASP A 125 0.50 18.54 4.42
CA ASP A 125 1.37 19.67 4.09
C ASP A 125 2.28 19.41 2.87
N GLN A 126 2.02 18.35 2.12
CA GLN A 126 2.81 17.96 0.95
C GLN A 126 2.17 18.35 -0.39
N GLN A 127 1.33 19.40 -0.43
CA GLN A 127 0.57 19.77 -1.63
C GLN A 127 1.47 20.09 -2.84
N SER A 128 2.65 20.67 -2.60
CA SER A 128 3.65 20.97 -3.65
C SER A 128 4.26 19.71 -4.28
N VAL A 129 4.24 18.58 -3.57
CA VAL A 129 4.72 17.27 -4.03
C VAL A 129 3.58 16.45 -4.62
N VAL A 130 2.43 16.39 -3.93
CA VAL A 130 1.29 15.57 -4.32
C VAL A 130 0.62 16.09 -5.60
N ASN A 131 0.33 17.39 -5.71
CA ASN A 131 -0.44 17.93 -6.83
C ASN A 131 0.21 17.66 -8.20
N PRO A 132 1.52 17.88 -8.42
CA PRO A 132 2.18 17.54 -9.68
C PRO A 132 2.23 16.04 -9.97
N MET A 133 2.18 15.18 -8.96
CA MET A 133 2.12 13.73 -9.17
C MET A 133 0.73 13.28 -9.60
N LEU A 134 -0.33 13.83 -9.01
CA LEU A 134 -1.72 13.50 -9.36
C LEU A 134 -2.04 13.77 -10.84
N THR A 135 -1.43 14.80 -11.45
CA THR A 135 -1.63 15.14 -12.87
C THR A 135 -0.93 14.16 -13.81
N GLN A 136 0.07 13.41 -13.33
CA GLN A 136 0.78 12.41 -14.13
C GLN A 136 0.07 11.06 -14.18
N MET A 137 -0.90 10.82 -13.28
CA MET A 137 -1.61 9.54 -13.19
C MET A 137 -2.64 9.38 -14.33
N GLN A 138 -2.68 8.21 -14.95
CA GLN A 138 -3.55 7.92 -16.09
C GLN A 138 -4.36 6.64 -15.89
N ALA A 139 -5.67 6.72 -16.15
CA ALA A 139 -6.57 5.57 -16.12
C ALA A 139 -6.14 4.48 -17.12
N SER A 140 -5.58 4.84 -18.27
CA SER A 140 -5.08 3.88 -19.27
C SER A 140 -4.01 2.93 -18.73
N ASN A 141 -3.10 3.42 -17.88
CA ASN A 141 -2.06 2.58 -17.26
C ASN A 141 -2.65 1.58 -16.26
N ILE A 142 -3.65 2.04 -15.49
CA ILE A 142 -4.39 1.20 -14.54
C ILE A 142 -5.16 0.13 -15.33
N GLY A 143 -5.92 0.53 -16.34
CA GLY A 143 -6.69 -0.37 -17.19
C GLY A 143 -5.83 -1.44 -17.87
N GLN A 144 -4.63 -1.08 -18.36
CA GLN A 144 -3.71 -2.06 -18.93
C GLN A 144 -3.26 -3.11 -17.89
N THR A 145 -2.98 -2.68 -16.65
CA THR A 145 -2.59 -3.61 -15.58
C THR A 145 -3.74 -4.55 -15.21
N ILE A 146 -4.99 -4.05 -15.18
CA ILE A 146 -6.19 -4.88 -14.98
C ILE A 146 -6.31 -5.92 -16.10
N VAL A 147 -6.15 -5.50 -17.36
CA VAL A 147 -6.21 -6.41 -18.52
C VAL A 147 -5.11 -7.48 -18.44
N ASP A 148 -3.89 -7.10 -18.11
CA ASP A 148 -2.76 -8.03 -18.02
C ASP A 148 -3.02 -9.09 -16.93
N MET A 149 -3.46 -8.68 -15.73
CA MET A 149 -3.74 -9.58 -14.61
C MET A 149 -5.00 -10.42 -14.79
N SER A 150 -6.01 -9.91 -15.49
CA SER A 150 -7.25 -10.65 -15.78
C SER A 150 -7.16 -11.54 -17.02
N SER A 151 -6.00 -11.53 -17.72
CA SER A 151 -5.75 -12.41 -18.86
C SER A 151 -5.47 -13.87 -18.48
N TYR A 152 -5.02 -14.12 -17.24
CA TYR A 152 -4.85 -15.47 -16.71
C TYR A 152 -6.20 -16.19 -16.65
N ALA A 153 -6.19 -17.53 -16.69
CA ALA A 153 -7.43 -18.28 -16.50
C ALA A 153 -8.04 -17.97 -15.12
N ASN A 154 -7.20 -17.97 -14.09
CA ASN A 154 -7.47 -17.47 -12.75
C ASN A 154 -6.14 -17.08 -12.10
N ARG A 155 -6.16 -16.46 -10.93
CA ARG A 155 -4.97 -16.21 -10.11
C ARG A 155 -5.02 -16.96 -8.79
N TYR A 156 -5.69 -18.10 -8.75
CA TYR A 156 -5.97 -18.82 -7.51
C TYR A 156 -4.70 -19.37 -6.85
N TYR A 157 -4.65 -19.29 -5.51
CA TYR A 157 -3.44 -19.51 -4.73
C TYR A 157 -2.74 -20.88 -4.87
N THR A 158 -3.45 -21.89 -5.37
CA THR A 158 -2.96 -23.27 -5.59
C THR A 158 -2.72 -23.63 -7.05
N THR A 159 -3.07 -22.76 -8.00
CA THR A 159 -2.90 -23.04 -9.44
C THR A 159 -1.55 -22.51 -9.95
N ASN A 160 -1.07 -23.07 -11.06
CA ASN A 160 0.13 -22.53 -11.71
C ASN A 160 -0.13 -21.11 -12.22
N ASN A 161 -1.34 -20.80 -12.67
CA ASN A 161 -1.70 -19.44 -13.05
C ASN A 161 -1.56 -18.43 -11.88
N GLY A 162 -1.97 -18.79 -10.66
CA GLY A 162 -1.76 -17.96 -9.47
C GLY A 162 -0.28 -17.72 -9.15
N VAL A 163 0.56 -18.76 -9.27
CA VAL A 163 2.02 -18.63 -9.13
C VAL A 163 2.60 -17.71 -10.20
N ASN A 164 2.17 -17.88 -11.46
CA ASN A 164 2.63 -17.06 -12.58
C ASN A 164 2.21 -15.59 -12.43
N ALA A 165 1.01 -15.31 -11.93
CA ALA A 165 0.56 -13.96 -11.66
C ALA A 165 1.43 -13.28 -10.58
N SER A 166 1.79 -13.99 -9.50
CA SER A 166 2.73 -13.49 -8.50
C SER A 166 4.13 -13.21 -9.08
N ASN A 167 4.66 -14.12 -9.90
CA ASN A 167 5.94 -13.94 -10.58
C ASN A 167 5.92 -12.75 -11.55
N TRP A 168 4.82 -12.59 -12.29
CA TRP A 168 4.62 -11.49 -13.22
C TRP A 168 4.60 -10.15 -12.48
N LEU A 169 3.87 -10.05 -11.36
CA LEU A 169 3.79 -8.81 -10.58
C LEU A 169 5.16 -8.43 -10.01
N MET A 170 5.89 -9.41 -9.45
CA MET A 170 7.27 -9.21 -8.98
C MET A 170 8.16 -8.67 -10.10
N GLN A 171 8.15 -9.29 -11.28
CA GLN A 171 8.97 -8.87 -12.41
C GLN A 171 8.55 -7.49 -12.94
N ARG A 172 7.25 -7.20 -12.99
CA ARG A 172 6.69 -5.92 -13.44
C ARG A 172 7.20 -4.79 -12.55
N TRP A 173 7.04 -4.92 -11.23
CA TRP A 173 7.50 -3.94 -10.26
C TRP A 173 9.04 -3.82 -10.23
N ALA A 174 9.78 -4.93 -10.33
CA ALA A 174 11.24 -4.90 -10.40
C ALA A 174 11.75 -4.16 -11.65
N THR A 175 11.08 -4.36 -12.79
CA THR A 175 11.40 -3.65 -14.04
C THR A 175 11.13 -2.16 -13.91
N MET A 176 10.03 -1.77 -13.27
CA MET A 176 9.72 -0.36 -13.02
C MET A 176 10.74 0.29 -12.08
N ALA A 177 11.21 -0.45 -11.06
CA ALA A 177 12.21 -0.01 -10.10
C ALA A 177 13.64 0.05 -10.66
N ALA A 178 13.86 -0.36 -11.92
CA ALA A 178 15.20 -0.33 -12.52
C ALA A 178 15.81 1.08 -12.45
N GLY A 179 17.00 1.18 -11.87
CA GLY A 179 17.70 2.46 -11.66
C GLY A 179 17.41 3.15 -10.32
N ARG A 180 16.53 2.61 -9.48
CA ARG A 180 16.26 3.10 -8.11
C ARG A 180 16.87 2.15 -7.07
N SER A 181 18.06 2.49 -6.58
CA SER A 181 18.78 1.66 -5.58
C SER A 181 18.11 1.62 -4.21
N ASP A 182 17.19 2.54 -3.94
CA ASP A 182 16.39 2.60 -2.72
C ASP A 182 15.13 1.73 -2.77
N ILE A 183 14.82 1.10 -3.92
CA ILE A 183 13.66 0.23 -4.12
C ILE A 183 14.09 -1.23 -4.24
N ALA A 184 13.50 -2.09 -3.42
CA ALA A 184 13.67 -3.53 -3.48
C ALA A 184 12.32 -4.23 -3.71
N VAL A 185 12.31 -5.27 -4.56
CA VAL A 185 11.12 -6.11 -4.80
C VAL A 185 11.44 -7.55 -4.43
N SER A 186 10.57 -8.15 -3.63
CA SER A 186 10.74 -9.50 -3.10
C SER A 186 9.43 -10.27 -3.11
N GLN A 187 9.50 -11.59 -2.97
CA GLN A 187 8.34 -12.45 -2.77
C GLN A 187 8.39 -13.06 -1.36
N TYR A 188 7.26 -13.04 -0.66
CA TYR A 188 7.08 -13.71 0.62
C TYR A 188 6.55 -15.14 0.39
N THR A 189 7.25 -16.15 0.90
CA THR A 189 6.85 -17.55 0.74
C THR A 189 5.98 -17.99 1.90
N HIS A 190 4.83 -18.58 1.59
CA HIS A 190 3.90 -19.14 2.55
C HIS A 190 4.12 -20.65 2.69
N ALA A 191 3.92 -21.20 3.89
CA ALA A 191 4.32 -22.58 4.18
C ALA A 191 3.47 -23.63 3.44
N SER A 192 2.18 -23.34 3.22
CA SER A 192 1.19 -24.36 2.85
C SER A 192 0.69 -24.29 1.40
N TRP A 193 1.13 -23.32 0.60
CA TRP A 193 0.68 -23.15 -0.80
C TRP A 193 1.75 -22.50 -1.68
N PRO A 194 1.68 -22.67 -3.01
CA PRO A 194 2.76 -22.26 -3.91
C PRO A 194 2.74 -20.77 -4.30
N GLN A 195 1.57 -20.12 -4.34
CA GLN A 195 1.50 -18.70 -4.66
C GLN A 195 2.12 -17.85 -3.55
N LYS A 196 2.99 -16.92 -3.93
CA LYS A 196 3.70 -16.03 -3.02
C LYS A 196 3.06 -14.65 -3.01
N SER A 197 3.08 -13.97 -1.86
CA SER A 197 2.80 -12.53 -1.83
C SER A 197 3.99 -11.75 -2.42
N VAL A 198 3.75 -10.60 -3.05
CA VAL A 198 4.80 -9.73 -3.61
C VAL A 198 4.93 -8.49 -2.73
N ILE A 199 6.15 -8.14 -2.33
CA ILE A 199 6.43 -6.96 -1.50
C ILE A 199 7.45 -6.10 -2.21
N LEU A 200 7.04 -4.89 -2.60
CA LEU A 200 7.95 -3.81 -2.98
C LEU A 200 8.18 -2.91 -1.78
N THR A 201 9.44 -2.54 -1.53
CA THR A 201 9.85 -1.64 -0.45
C THR A 201 10.63 -0.48 -1.03
N ILE A 202 10.19 0.75 -0.78
CA ILE A 202 10.92 2.00 -1.01
C ILE A 202 11.50 2.43 0.33
N THR A 203 12.82 2.38 0.47
CA THR A 203 13.50 2.68 1.74
C THR A 203 13.41 4.17 2.06
N GLY A 204 12.99 4.50 3.28
CA GLY A 204 12.91 5.88 3.76
C GLY A 204 14.29 6.56 3.84
N THR A 205 14.34 7.88 3.65
CA THR A 205 15.60 8.65 3.64
C THR A 205 16.14 8.94 5.04
N ASP A 206 15.28 9.40 5.94
CA ASP A 206 15.65 9.89 7.27
C ASP A 206 14.80 9.30 8.41
N ASN A 207 13.71 8.58 8.08
CA ASN A 207 12.91 7.81 9.03
C ASN A 207 12.61 6.37 8.53
N PRO A 208 13.62 5.60 8.09
CA PRO A 208 13.40 4.30 7.44
C PRO A 208 12.78 3.22 8.33
N ASN A 209 12.77 3.40 9.65
CA ASN A 209 12.22 2.43 10.59
C ASN A 209 10.70 2.54 10.76
N GLU A 210 10.10 3.67 10.38
CA GLU A 210 8.66 3.83 10.29
C GLU A 210 8.18 3.38 8.91
N VAL A 211 7.16 2.54 8.88
CA VAL A 211 6.69 1.86 7.66
C VAL A 211 5.24 2.24 7.35
N VAL A 212 5.00 2.76 6.16
CA VAL A 212 3.68 2.93 5.57
C VAL A 212 3.40 1.75 4.65
N VAL A 213 2.26 1.09 4.80
CA VAL A 213 1.86 -0.03 3.95
C VAL A 213 0.66 0.37 3.09
N LEU A 214 0.72 0.06 1.80
CA LEU A 214 -0.43 0.01 0.92
C LEU A 214 -0.49 -1.39 0.31
N GLY A 215 -1.68 -1.98 0.22
CA GLY A 215 -1.80 -3.32 -0.35
C GLY A 215 -3.16 -3.59 -0.99
N GLY A 216 -3.19 -4.67 -1.75
CA GLY A 216 -4.34 -5.30 -2.38
C GLY A 216 -4.00 -6.77 -2.60
N HIS A 217 -4.97 -7.63 -2.88
CA HIS A 217 -4.67 -9.05 -3.07
C HIS A 217 -4.50 -9.40 -4.53
N LEU A 218 -3.61 -10.36 -4.82
CA LEU A 218 -3.24 -10.71 -6.19
C LEU A 218 -3.91 -11.99 -6.69
N ASP A 219 -4.62 -12.71 -5.82
CA ASP A 219 -5.36 -13.90 -6.21
C ASP A 219 -6.74 -13.59 -6.82
N SER A 220 -7.45 -14.64 -7.20
CA SER A 220 -8.84 -14.58 -7.64
C SER A 220 -9.51 -15.93 -7.49
N ILE A 221 -10.82 -15.96 -7.23
CA ILE A 221 -11.60 -17.19 -7.11
C ILE A 221 -12.79 -17.25 -8.08
N ASN A 222 -13.24 -18.46 -8.39
CA ASN A 222 -14.57 -18.74 -8.90
C ASN A 222 -15.35 -19.58 -7.87
N GLN A 223 -16.49 -19.05 -7.43
CA GLN A 223 -17.34 -19.72 -6.44
C GLN A 223 -17.97 -21.05 -6.92
N ALA A 224 -17.97 -21.34 -8.23
CA ALA A 224 -18.38 -22.63 -8.77
C ALA A 224 -17.30 -23.72 -8.61
N GLY A 225 -16.11 -23.36 -8.12
CA GLY A 225 -14.97 -24.25 -7.92
C GLY A 225 -13.79 -23.84 -8.79
N THR A 226 -12.67 -23.54 -8.14
CA THR A 226 -11.47 -23.02 -8.82
C THR A 226 -10.42 -24.12 -8.94
N GLY A 227 -10.13 -24.50 -10.18
CA GLY A 227 -8.99 -25.33 -10.54
C GLY A 227 -8.18 -24.67 -11.65
N GLU A 228 -7.17 -25.36 -12.15
CA GLU A 228 -6.19 -24.82 -13.10
C GLU A 228 -6.83 -24.13 -14.32
N THR A 229 -7.91 -24.69 -14.86
CA THR A 229 -8.58 -24.21 -16.08
C THR A 229 -9.83 -23.37 -15.81
N THR A 230 -10.27 -23.23 -14.56
CA THR A 230 -11.48 -22.45 -14.24
C THR A 230 -11.25 -20.98 -14.56
N LYS A 231 -12.25 -20.33 -15.17
CA LYS A 231 -12.21 -18.88 -15.41
C LYS A 231 -12.60 -18.11 -14.16
N ALA A 232 -11.66 -17.33 -13.63
CA ALA A 232 -11.84 -16.30 -12.60
C ALA A 232 -10.94 -15.11 -12.97
N PRO A 233 -11.34 -14.28 -13.95
CA PRO A 233 -10.50 -13.19 -14.41
C PRO A 233 -10.21 -12.18 -13.30
N GLY A 234 -11.12 -11.99 -12.34
CA GLY A 234 -10.86 -11.21 -11.13
C GLY A 234 -10.41 -9.79 -11.48
N ALA A 235 -11.16 -9.11 -12.35
CA ALA A 235 -10.72 -7.85 -12.94
C ALA A 235 -10.94 -6.69 -11.97
N ASP A 236 -12.09 -6.65 -11.31
CA ASP A 236 -12.29 -5.75 -10.20
C ASP A 236 -11.68 -6.30 -8.92
N ASP A 237 -11.86 -7.60 -8.67
CA ASP A 237 -11.51 -8.34 -7.46
C ASP A 237 -10.32 -9.30 -7.69
N ASP A 238 -9.07 -8.94 -7.37
CA ASP A 238 -8.60 -7.57 -7.06
C ASP A 238 -7.46 -7.12 -8.00
N ALA A 239 -7.60 -7.41 -9.30
CA ALA A 239 -6.68 -6.83 -10.26
C ALA A 239 -6.75 -5.28 -10.27
N SER A 240 -7.88 -4.70 -9.87
CA SER A 240 -8.07 -3.25 -9.82
C SER A 240 -7.27 -2.58 -8.69
N GLY A 241 -7.22 -3.16 -7.49
CA GLY A 241 -6.41 -2.70 -6.37
C GLY A 241 -4.92 -2.79 -6.70
N ILE A 242 -4.46 -3.94 -7.21
CA ILE A 242 -3.06 -4.10 -7.66
C ILE A 242 -2.69 -3.12 -8.78
N ALA A 243 -3.61 -2.87 -9.72
CA ALA A 243 -3.41 -1.90 -10.79
C ALA A 243 -3.29 -0.46 -10.27
N SER A 244 -4.13 -0.09 -9.29
CA SER A 244 -4.07 1.21 -8.62
C SER A 244 -2.73 1.42 -7.91
N LEU A 245 -2.24 0.42 -7.17
CA LEU A 245 -0.92 0.45 -6.53
C LEU A 245 0.23 0.53 -7.55
N THR A 246 0.10 -0.17 -8.67
CA THR A 246 1.09 -0.14 -9.75
C THR A 246 1.20 1.25 -10.37
N GLU A 247 0.10 1.99 -10.52
CA GLU A 247 0.14 3.37 -11.01
C GLU A 247 0.72 4.34 -9.97
N VAL A 248 0.43 4.15 -8.67
CA VAL A 248 1.09 4.87 -7.57
C VAL A 248 2.62 4.71 -7.67
N LEU A 249 3.10 3.46 -7.79
CA LEU A 249 4.51 3.14 -7.96
C LEU A 249 5.12 3.87 -9.17
N ARG A 250 4.45 3.79 -10.32
CA ARG A 250 4.94 4.39 -11.57
C ARG A 250 5.19 5.89 -11.40
N VAL A 251 4.24 6.60 -10.79
CA VAL A 251 4.34 8.06 -10.63
C VAL A 251 5.37 8.45 -9.57
N MET A 252 5.47 7.72 -8.46
CA MET A 252 6.52 7.95 -7.46
C MET A 252 7.93 7.78 -8.08
N ILE A 253 8.11 6.78 -8.94
CA ILE A 253 9.37 6.57 -9.65
C ILE A 253 9.62 7.67 -10.67
N ALA A 254 8.65 7.97 -11.53
CA ALA A 254 8.78 8.99 -12.58
C ALA A 254 9.07 10.39 -12.01
N SER A 255 8.54 10.70 -10.82
CA SER A 255 8.77 11.96 -10.13
C SER A 255 10.04 11.99 -9.28
N GLY A 256 10.81 10.89 -9.25
CA GLY A 256 12.01 10.78 -8.43
C GLY A 256 11.76 10.86 -6.93
N TYR A 257 10.54 10.60 -6.48
CA TYR A 257 10.14 10.76 -5.09
C TYR A 257 10.86 9.77 -4.18
N LYS A 258 11.39 10.27 -3.06
CA LYS A 258 12.03 9.49 -2.00
C LYS A 258 11.36 9.85 -0.67
N PRO A 259 10.61 8.91 -0.07
CA PRO A 259 9.88 9.20 1.17
C PRO A 259 10.82 9.29 2.37
N ARG A 260 10.38 9.97 3.43
CA ARG A 260 11.07 9.98 4.73
C ARG A 260 10.94 8.65 5.44
N ARG A 261 9.72 8.13 5.50
CA ARG A 261 9.37 6.80 5.98
C ARG A 261 9.54 5.74 4.91
N THR A 262 9.75 4.49 5.31
CA THR A 262 9.74 3.38 4.36
C THR A 262 8.32 3.15 3.86
N ILE A 263 8.13 3.01 2.55
CA ILE A 263 6.84 2.68 1.94
C ILE A 263 6.88 1.26 1.42
N LYS A 264 5.88 0.45 1.76
CA LYS A 264 5.69 -0.90 1.21
C LYS A 264 4.42 -0.98 0.37
N LEU A 265 4.54 -1.50 -0.85
CA LEU A 265 3.41 -1.93 -1.67
C LEU A 265 3.35 -3.45 -1.63
N ILE A 266 2.18 -4.01 -1.32
CA ILE A 266 2.03 -5.45 -1.12
C ILE A 266 0.90 -5.99 -2.00
N GLY A 267 1.20 -7.02 -2.79
CA GLY A 267 0.22 -7.90 -3.41
C GLY A 267 0.07 -9.17 -2.58
N TYR A 268 -1.01 -9.29 -1.80
CA TYR A 268 -1.22 -10.42 -0.89
C TYR A 268 -1.69 -11.67 -1.64
N ALA A 269 -1.14 -12.83 -1.32
CA ALA A 269 -1.64 -14.11 -1.81
C ALA A 269 -2.76 -14.65 -0.91
N ALA A 270 -3.65 -15.46 -1.48
CA ALA A 270 -4.62 -16.26 -0.74
C ALA A 270 -5.55 -15.45 0.20
N GLU A 271 -6.01 -14.27 -0.25
CA GLU A 271 -7.06 -13.50 0.43
C GLU A 271 -8.37 -14.31 0.41
N GLU A 272 -8.70 -14.83 -0.77
CA GLU A 272 -10.01 -15.43 -1.11
C GLU A 272 -10.35 -16.70 -0.32
N VAL A 273 -9.34 -17.25 0.33
CA VAL A 273 -9.41 -18.45 1.16
C VAL A 273 -9.16 -18.13 2.64
N GLY A 274 -9.43 -16.88 3.05
CA GLY A 274 -9.52 -16.46 4.43
C GLY A 274 -8.35 -15.61 4.91
N LEU A 275 -7.88 -14.66 4.10
CA LEU A 275 -6.86 -13.66 4.45
C LEU A 275 -5.49 -14.27 4.78
N ARG A 276 -5.16 -15.43 4.21
CA ARG A 276 -4.05 -16.26 4.71
C ARG A 276 -2.70 -15.58 4.48
N GLY A 277 -2.50 -14.94 3.33
CA GLY A 277 -1.22 -14.30 3.02
C GLY A 277 -0.97 -13.03 3.84
N SER A 278 -1.97 -12.17 4.00
CA SER A 278 -1.84 -10.97 4.83
C SER A 278 -1.68 -11.32 6.31
N GLN A 279 -2.31 -12.40 6.79
CA GLN A 279 -2.08 -12.90 8.16
C GLN A 279 -0.62 -13.27 8.41
N ASP A 280 -0.01 -14.07 7.54
CA ASP A 280 1.40 -14.45 7.67
C ASP A 280 2.31 -13.20 7.72
N ILE A 281 2.04 -12.23 6.85
CA ILE A 281 2.83 -11.00 6.75
C ILE A 281 2.63 -10.10 7.98
N ALA A 282 1.39 -9.84 8.39
CA ALA A 282 1.08 -8.98 9.54
C ALA A 282 1.59 -9.59 10.85
N GLN A 283 1.47 -10.91 11.03
CA GLN A 283 2.03 -11.63 12.18
C GLN A 283 3.56 -11.60 12.17
N ASN A 284 4.19 -11.74 11.00
CA ASN A 284 5.64 -11.60 10.87
C ASN A 284 6.10 -10.17 11.23
N HIS A 285 5.38 -9.13 10.79
CA HIS A 285 5.69 -7.74 11.16
C HIS A 285 5.57 -7.53 12.67
N LYS A 286 4.50 -8.04 13.29
CA LYS A 286 4.28 -8.00 14.74
C LYS A 286 5.38 -8.73 15.51
N ALA A 287 5.74 -9.94 15.09
CA ALA A 287 6.76 -10.76 15.74
C ALA A 287 8.15 -10.12 15.67
N ASN A 288 8.43 -9.36 14.61
CA ASN A 288 9.68 -8.63 14.42
C ASN A 288 9.64 -7.19 14.94
N ASN A 289 8.57 -6.78 15.64
CA ASN A 289 8.36 -5.42 16.14
C ASN A 289 8.54 -4.34 15.05
N VAL A 290 8.10 -4.63 13.82
CA VAL A 290 8.16 -3.64 12.73
C VAL A 290 7.20 -2.51 13.06
N ASN A 291 7.72 -1.28 13.04
CA ASN A 291 6.95 -0.08 13.32
C ASN A 291 6.15 0.35 12.09
N VAL A 292 4.98 -0.25 11.90
CA VAL A 292 4.02 0.13 10.85
C VAL A 292 3.12 1.25 11.37
N VAL A 293 3.21 2.41 10.73
CA VAL A 293 2.53 3.64 11.16
C VAL A 293 1.15 3.83 10.51
N GLY A 294 0.82 3.02 9.51
CA GLY A 294 -0.50 3.01 8.90
C GLY A 294 -0.55 2.06 7.71
N VAL A 295 -1.70 1.43 7.53
CA VAL A 295 -1.97 0.48 6.44
C VAL A 295 -3.20 0.92 5.64
N MET A 296 -3.11 0.99 4.31
CA MET A 296 -4.26 1.17 3.42
C MET A 296 -4.46 -0.09 2.58
N GLN A 297 -5.67 -0.65 2.62
CA GLN A 297 -6.10 -1.72 1.72
C GLN A 297 -6.87 -1.12 0.55
N LEU A 298 -6.54 -1.55 -0.66
CA LEU A 298 -7.32 -1.36 -1.87
C LEU A 298 -7.76 -2.75 -2.31
N ASP A 299 -9.05 -2.99 -2.24
CA ASP A 299 -9.69 -4.24 -2.64
C ASP A 299 -11.00 -3.86 -3.31
N MET A 300 -11.08 -4.09 -4.62
CA MET A 300 -12.10 -3.56 -5.54
C MET A 300 -12.10 -2.03 -5.61
N THR A 301 -11.81 -1.50 -6.79
CA THR A 301 -11.62 -0.06 -6.99
C THR A 301 -12.25 0.48 -8.26
N ASN A 302 -12.80 -0.37 -9.14
CA ASN A 302 -13.11 0.02 -10.50
C ASN A 302 -14.59 0.05 -10.85
N TYR A 303 -15.46 -0.64 -10.12
CA TYR A 303 -16.89 -0.60 -10.37
C TYR A 303 -17.58 0.55 -9.61
N LYS A 304 -18.32 1.38 -10.36
CA LYS A 304 -19.07 2.52 -9.82
C LYS A 304 -20.55 2.15 -9.65
N GLY A 305 -20.86 1.38 -8.61
CA GLY A 305 -22.23 0.94 -8.28
C GLY A 305 -23.07 1.95 -7.50
N SER A 306 -22.43 2.79 -6.69
CA SER A 306 -23.11 3.61 -5.67
C SER A 306 -23.08 5.12 -5.96
N VAL A 307 -23.84 5.88 -5.16
CA VAL A 307 -23.92 7.35 -5.31
C VAL A 307 -22.63 8.08 -4.95
N ASN A 308 -21.94 7.65 -3.88
CA ASN A 308 -20.65 8.22 -3.49
C ASN A 308 -19.52 7.59 -4.31
N ASP A 309 -18.41 8.31 -4.44
CA ASP A 309 -17.26 7.84 -5.21
C ASP A 309 -16.36 6.90 -4.40
N ILE A 310 -16.23 7.11 -3.10
CA ILE A 310 -15.42 6.29 -2.21
C ILE A 310 -16.19 6.09 -0.91
N TYR A 311 -16.24 4.86 -0.40
CA TYR A 311 -16.78 4.55 0.92
C TYR A 311 -15.65 4.20 1.87
N LEU A 312 -15.54 4.88 3.00
CA LEU A 312 -14.59 4.52 4.06
C LEU A 312 -15.24 3.52 5.00
N PHE A 313 -14.76 2.29 5.00
CA PHE A 313 -15.29 1.26 5.91
C PHE A 313 -14.84 1.50 7.34
N THR A 314 -15.77 1.35 8.27
CA THR A 314 -15.61 1.78 9.67
C THR A 314 -15.40 0.64 10.65
N ASP A 315 -15.53 -0.61 10.20
CA ASP A 315 -15.22 -1.80 10.97
C ASP A 315 -13.85 -2.37 10.59
N TYR A 316 -13.14 -2.96 11.57
CA TYR A 316 -11.75 -3.45 11.41
C TYR A 316 -10.75 -2.40 10.90
N THR A 317 -11.09 -1.11 11.05
CA THR A 317 -10.28 0.06 10.68
C THR A 317 -10.03 0.97 11.88
N ASP A 318 -9.11 1.92 11.72
CA ASP A 318 -8.84 2.96 12.70
C ASP A 318 -9.55 4.27 12.33
N ASN A 319 -10.28 4.83 13.31
CA ASN A 319 -11.12 6.01 13.09
C ASN A 319 -10.32 7.27 12.74
N ALA A 320 -9.14 7.50 13.35
CA ALA A 320 -8.39 8.72 13.06
C ALA A 320 -7.65 8.62 11.72
N GLN A 321 -7.19 7.43 11.34
CA GLN A 321 -6.64 7.18 10.01
C GLN A 321 -7.73 7.32 8.94
N ASN A 322 -8.96 6.83 9.17
CA ASN A 322 -10.08 7.09 8.27
C ASN A 322 -10.40 8.58 8.16
N THR A 323 -10.35 9.32 9.28
CA THR A 323 -10.50 10.78 9.26
C THR A 323 -9.41 11.43 8.41
N PHE A 324 -8.16 11.00 8.55
CA PHE A 324 -7.05 11.45 7.73
C PHE A 324 -7.27 11.16 6.23
N VAL A 325 -7.70 9.94 5.86
CA VAL A 325 -8.04 9.59 4.47
C VAL A 325 -9.16 10.48 3.92
N GLY A 326 -10.22 10.72 4.70
CA GLY A 326 -11.27 11.66 4.30
C GLY A 326 -10.76 13.10 4.07
N ASN A 327 -9.84 13.57 4.90
CA ASN A 327 -9.20 14.88 4.75
C ASN A 327 -8.27 14.94 3.53
N LEU A 328 -7.57 13.85 3.20
CA LEU A 328 -6.78 13.73 1.96
C LEU A 328 -7.69 13.85 0.73
N ILE A 329 -8.81 13.13 0.71
CA ILE A 329 -9.78 13.23 -0.39
C ILE A 329 -10.33 14.66 -0.50
N THR A 330 -10.70 15.28 0.62
CA THR A 330 -11.21 16.66 0.64
C THR A 330 -10.18 17.66 0.10
N THR A 331 -8.90 17.45 0.40
CA THR A 331 -7.82 18.37 0.02
C THR A 331 -7.39 18.18 -1.43
N TYR A 332 -7.19 16.93 -1.86
CA TYR A 332 -6.58 16.60 -3.14
C TYR A 332 -7.58 16.27 -4.25
N LEU A 333 -8.78 15.83 -3.87
CA LEU A 333 -9.82 15.32 -4.76
C LEU A 333 -11.19 15.92 -4.38
N PRO A 334 -11.33 17.25 -4.26
CA PRO A 334 -12.47 17.92 -3.61
C PRO A 334 -13.82 17.72 -4.32
N THR A 335 -13.80 17.21 -5.55
CA THR A 335 -15.02 16.91 -6.31
C THR A 335 -15.60 15.53 -6.00
N LEU A 336 -14.85 14.66 -5.33
CA LEU A 336 -15.29 13.32 -4.97
C LEU A 336 -16.24 13.34 -3.76
N LYS A 337 -17.25 12.47 -3.82
CA LYS A 337 -18.16 12.25 -2.68
C LYS A 337 -17.67 11.07 -1.85
N VAL A 338 -17.58 11.26 -0.53
CA VAL A 338 -17.16 10.22 0.41
C VAL A 338 -18.35 9.74 1.23
N GLY A 339 -18.60 8.43 1.20
CA GLY A 339 -19.52 7.71 2.06
C GLY A 339 -18.79 6.97 3.19
N HIS A 340 -19.56 6.41 4.12
CA HIS A 340 -19.05 5.51 5.14
C HIS A 340 -19.97 4.29 5.22
N ASP A 341 -19.40 3.12 5.43
CA ASP A 341 -20.16 1.88 5.56
C ASP A 341 -19.43 0.87 6.46
N GLN A 342 -19.97 -0.36 6.55
CA GLN A 342 -19.39 -1.48 7.31
C GLN A 342 -19.51 -2.80 6.54
N CYS A 343 -18.45 -3.59 6.52
CA CYS A 343 -18.49 -4.96 6.00
C CYS A 343 -19.33 -5.91 6.87
N GLY A 344 -19.19 -5.78 8.19
CA GLY A 344 -19.75 -6.66 9.22
C GLY A 344 -18.84 -7.83 9.63
N TYR A 345 -17.69 -8.01 9.00
CA TYR A 345 -16.74 -9.09 9.27
C TYR A 345 -15.34 -8.69 8.79
N ALA A 346 -14.33 -9.51 9.08
CA ALA A 346 -12.98 -9.37 8.53
C ALA A 346 -13.00 -9.60 7.01
N CYS A 347 -13.30 -8.56 6.25
CA CYS A 347 -13.71 -8.67 4.84
C CYS A 347 -12.58 -8.60 3.83
N SER A 348 -11.39 -8.17 4.24
CA SER A 348 -10.21 -8.13 3.38
C SER A 348 -8.95 -8.00 4.25
N ASP A 349 -7.77 -7.90 3.64
CA ASP A 349 -6.47 -8.00 4.29
C ASP A 349 -6.20 -6.94 5.37
N HIS A 350 -6.88 -5.79 5.34
CA HIS A 350 -6.80 -4.78 6.40
C HIS A 350 -7.16 -5.38 7.78
N ALA A 351 -8.05 -6.38 7.83
CA ALA A 351 -8.44 -7.03 9.07
C ALA A 351 -7.28 -7.82 9.70
N SER A 352 -6.38 -8.40 8.88
CA SER A 352 -5.16 -9.07 9.35
C SER A 352 -4.22 -8.09 10.07
N TRP A 353 -4.05 -6.90 9.51
CA TRP A 353 -3.24 -5.83 10.10
C TRP A 353 -3.89 -5.24 11.37
N ASN A 354 -5.21 -5.05 11.35
CA ASN A 354 -5.98 -4.58 12.51
C ASN A 354 -5.88 -5.57 13.68
N ALA A 355 -6.05 -6.87 13.40
CA ALA A 355 -5.89 -7.94 14.39
C ALA A 355 -4.45 -8.04 14.93
N ALA A 356 -3.45 -7.71 14.10
CA ALA A 356 -2.06 -7.61 14.54
C ALA A 356 -1.82 -6.37 15.44
N GLY A 357 -2.69 -5.37 15.41
CA GLY A 357 -2.67 -4.17 16.26
C GLY A 357 -2.23 -2.90 15.55
N TYR A 358 -2.21 -2.89 14.22
CA TYR A 358 -1.82 -1.74 13.40
C TYR A 358 -3.04 -0.91 12.98
N TRP A 359 -2.83 0.40 12.76
CA TRP A 359 -3.87 1.29 12.24
C TRP A 359 -4.11 1.04 10.75
N THR A 360 -5.39 0.95 10.36
CA THR A 360 -5.81 0.49 9.04
C THR A 360 -6.93 1.35 8.48
N SER A 361 -6.97 1.48 7.15
CA SER A 361 -8.10 2.05 6.39
C SER A 361 -8.40 1.15 5.18
N MET A 362 -9.68 0.98 4.88
CA MET A 362 -10.18 0.31 3.67
C MET A 362 -11.17 1.24 2.97
N PRO A 363 -10.68 2.13 2.08
CA PRO A 363 -11.54 2.78 1.10
C PRO A 363 -12.03 1.76 0.08
N PHE A 364 -13.35 1.73 -0.16
CA PHE A 364 -14.04 0.79 -1.03
C PHE A 364 -14.87 1.51 -2.10
N GLU A 365 -15.10 0.84 -3.22
CA GLU A 365 -15.72 1.43 -4.43
C GLU A 365 -17.21 1.73 -4.34
N THR A 366 -17.93 1.04 -3.45
CA THR A 366 -19.40 1.07 -3.34
C THR A 366 -19.88 1.01 -1.88
N ALA A 367 -21.17 1.24 -1.67
CA ALA A 367 -21.84 0.85 -0.43
C ALA A 367 -21.99 -0.68 -0.39
N MET A 368 -22.02 -1.27 0.81
CA MET A 368 -22.18 -2.71 0.93
C MET A 368 -23.51 -3.19 0.33
N GLY A 369 -23.43 -4.22 -0.52
CA GLY A 369 -24.57 -4.76 -1.25
C GLY A 369 -24.87 -4.09 -2.59
N GLU A 370 -24.09 -3.07 -2.97
CA GLU A 370 -24.09 -2.41 -4.28
C GLU A 370 -22.77 -2.65 -5.05
N ASP A 371 -21.96 -3.60 -4.57
CA ASP A 371 -20.71 -4.09 -5.17
C ASP A 371 -20.90 -4.71 -6.56
N ASP A 372 -19.80 -4.87 -7.31
CA ASP A 372 -19.83 -5.49 -8.64
C ASP A 372 -20.55 -6.87 -8.56
N PRO A 373 -21.71 -7.03 -9.22
CA PRO A 373 -22.47 -8.27 -9.14
C PRO A 373 -21.78 -9.47 -9.79
N TYR A 374 -20.62 -9.28 -10.44
CA TYR A 374 -19.87 -10.32 -11.14
C TYR A 374 -18.66 -10.88 -10.38
N ILE A 375 -18.26 -10.28 -9.24
CA ILE A 375 -17.11 -10.78 -8.44
C ILE A 375 -17.23 -12.28 -8.14
N HIS A 376 -16.09 -12.95 -7.94
CA HIS A 376 -16.00 -14.40 -7.72
C HIS A 376 -16.62 -15.26 -8.85
N THR A 377 -16.79 -14.72 -10.07
CA THR A 377 -17.30 -15.46 -11.23
C THR A 377 -16.40 -15.32 -12.47
N ALA A 378 -16.71 -16.07 -13.52
CA ALA A 378 -16.05 -15.91 -14.82
C ALA A 378 -16.38 -14.57 -15.51
N ASN A 379 -17.37 -13.83 -15.00
CA ASN A 379 -17.83 -12.56 -15.57
C ASN A 379 -17.23 -11.33 -14.89
N ASP A 380 -16.49 -11.48 -13.78
CA ASP A 380 -15.68 -10.38 -13.27
C ASP A 380 -14.56 -10.14 -14.30
N THR A 381 -14.82 -9.18 -15.18
CA THR A 381 -14.01 -8.88 -16.36
C THR A 381 -13.94 -7.38 -16.50
N TYR A 382 -12.81 -6.88 -17.03
CA TYR A 382 -12.63 -5.46 -17.28
C TYR A 382 -13.75 -4.87 -18.19
N ALA A 383 -14.32 -5.70 -19.07
CA ALA A 383 -15.45 -5.31 -19.89
C ALA A 383 -16.72 -5.04 -19.07
N ASN A 384 -16.99 -5.88 -18.06
CA ASN A 384 -18.15 -5.74 -17.20
C ASN A 384 -18.01 -4.64 -16.14
N THR A 385 -16.77 -4.23 -15.83
CA THR A 385 -16.48 -3.00 -15.05
C THR A 385 -16.45 -1.74 -15.93
N GLY A 386 -16.80 -1.84 -17.22
CA GLY A 386 -17.00 -0.69 -18.12
C GLY A 386 -15.88 -0.38 -19.13
N ASN A 387 -14.89 -1.26 -19.31
CA ASN A 387 -13.74 -1.09 -20.22
C ASN A 387 -12.91 0.20 -19.99
N GLN A 388 -12.99 0.75 -18.80
CA GLN A 388 -12.26 1.95 -18.39
C GLN A 388 -11.81 1.81 -16.93
N ALA A 389 -10.83 2.60 -16.54
CA ALA A 389 -10.30 2.61 -15.18
C ALA A 389 -10.42 3.97 -14.49
N ASP A 390 -11.42 4.77 -14.87
CA ASP A 390 -11.63 6.12 -14.32
C ASP A 390 -12.01 6.10 -12.84
N HIS A 391 -12.72 5.05 -12.40
CA HIS A 391 -13.07 4.89 -10.98
C HIS A 391 -11.83 4.47 -10.19
N ALA A 392 -11.09 3.46 -10.66
CA ALA A 392 -9.83 3.04 -10.04
C ALA A 392 -8.78 4.17 -10.00
N LEU A 393 -8.78 5.10 -10.97
CA LEU A 393 -7.92 6.29 -10.94
C LEU A 393 -8.19 7.18 -9.72
N LYS A 394 -9.42 7.24 -9.19
CA LYS A 394 -9.74 7.98 -7.96
C LYS A 394 -9.06 7.33 -6.75
N PHE A 395 -9.11 6.01 -6.66
CA PHE A 395 -8.46 5.23 -5.61
C PHE A 395 -6.94 5.35 -5.69
N ALA A 396 -6.36 5.21 -6.88
CA ALA A 396 -4.93 5.38 -7.09
C ALA A 396 -4.45 6.79 -6.66
N ARG A 397 -5.21 7.83 -7.01
CA ARG A 397 -4.90 9.22 -6.60
C ARG A 397 -4.95 9.44 -5.09
N MET A 398 -5.98 8.91 -4.44
CA MET A 398 -6.09 8.94 -2.98
C MET A 398 -4.95 8.15 -2.33
N ALA A 399 -4.63 6.96 -2.84
CA ALA A 399 -3.55 6.11 -2.34
C ALA A 399 -2.18 6.78 -2.51
N LEU A 400 -1.93 7.48 -3.62
CA LEU A 400 -0.73 8.29 -3.81
C LEU A 400 -0.64 9.42 -2.77
N ALA A 401 -1.74 10.16 -2.55
CA ALA A 401 -1.77 11.22 -1.53
C ALA A 401 -1.49 10.65 -0.14
N TYR A 402 -2.09 9.50 0.21
CA TYR A 402 -1.83 8.80 1.47
C TYR A 402 -0.37 8.37 1.59
N ALA A 403 0.20 7.77 0.55
CA ALA A 403 1.60 7.33 0.54
C ALA A 403 2.58 8.49 0.71
N VAL A 404 2.33 9.64 0.07
CA VAL A 404 3.22 10.81 0.15
C VAL A 404 3.05 11.54 1.48
N GLU A 405 1.83 11.85 1.90
CA GLU A 405 1.58 12.59 3.14
C GLU A 405 2.02 11.77 4.35
N LEU A 406 1.56 10.52 4.46
CA LEU A 406 1.99 9.67 5.57
C LEU A 406 3.46 9.28 5.42
N GLY A 407 4.00 9.17 4.21
CA GLY A 407 5.42 8.91 3.97
C GLY A 407 6.35 10.08 4.35
N SER A 408 5.81 11.29 4.43
CA SER A 408 6.54 12.52 4.81
C SER A 408 6.23 13.01 6.23
N ASP A 409 5.10 12.57 6.81
CA ASP A 409 4.66 12.89 8.17
C ASP A 409 5.64 12.36 9.24
N GLY A 410 5.59 12.93 10.44
CA GLY A 410 6.56 12.78 11.52
C GLY A 410 7.09 14.16 11.94
N PRO A 411 7.66 14.32 13.16
CA PRO A 411 8.33 15.56 13.49
C PRO A 411 9.32 15.81 12.36
N GLY A 412 9.19 16.97 11.70
CA GLY A 412 10.19 17.39 10.74
C GLY A 412 11.53 17.16 11.42
N VAL A 413 12.46 16.46 10.76
CA VAL A 413 13.83 16.91 10.97
C VAL A 413 13.70 18.35 10.56
N THR A 414 13.73 19.27 11.53
CA THR A 414 13.78 20.69 11.20
C THR A 414 14.93 20.75 10.21
N PRO A 415 14.69 21.05 8.92
CA PRO A 415 15.80 21.32 8.02
C PRO A 415 16.62 22.33 8.80
N PRO A 416 17.94 22.09 9.04
CA PRO A 416 18.71 22.92 9.95
C PRO A 416 18.37 24.36 9.63
N ALA A 417 17.78 25.05 10.61
CA ALA A 417 17.10 26.32 10.37
C ALA A 417 18.00 27.19 9.52
N ASP A 418 17.46 27.79 8.45
CA ASP A 418 18.24 28.58 7.50
C ASP A 418 19.20 29.50 8.26
N HIS A 419 20.48 29.14 8.21
CA HIS A 419 21.53 29.88 8.87
C HIS A 419 21.74 31.14 8.05
N THR A 420 21.62 32.29 8.72
CA THR A 420 21.80 33.59 8.09
C THR A 420 23.00 34.28 8.68
N GLU A 421 23.96 34.61 7.84
CA GLU A 421 25.15 35.38 8.21
C GLU A 421 25.17 36.69 7.44
N THR A 422 25.48 37.78 8.15
CA THR A 422 25.54 39.12 7.57
C THR A 422 26.94 39.68 7.74
N TYR A 423 27.52 40.15 6.64
CA TYR A 423 28.84 40.74 6.58
C TYR A 423 28.75 42.15 6.01
N THR A 424 29.30 43.14 6.72
CA THR A 424 29.34 44.52 6.25
C THR A 424 30.76 44.94 5.94
N GLY A 425 30.92 45.89 5.02
CA GLY A 425 32.24 46.46 4.74
C GLY A 425 32.22 47.44 3.57
N THR A 426 33.42 47.81 3.14
CA THR A 426 33.67 48.66 1.99
C THR A 426 34.68 48.00 1.06
N LEU A 427 34.59 48.31 -0.24
CA LEU A 427 35.55 47.91 -1.25
C LEU A 427 35.99 49.14 -2.04
N SER A 428 37.29 49.25 -2.30
CA SER A 428 37.81 50.17 -3.32
C SER A 428 37.68 49.54 -4.70
N ARG A 429 37.74 50.38 -5.75
CA ARG A 429 37.75 49.89 -7.13
C ARG A 429 38.86 48.87 -7.36
N GLY A 430 38.51 47.71 -7.89
CA GLY A 430 39.41 46.59 -8.16
C GLY A 430 39.76 45.74 -6.94
N GLN A 431 39.24 46.07 -5.76
CA GLN A 431 39.42 45.27 -4.56
C GLN A 431 38.40 44.13 -4.52
N THR A 432 38.87 42.95 -4.11
CA THR A 432 38.01 41.79 -3.91
C THR A 432 37.98 41.37 -2.44
N ARG A 433 36.91 40.66 -2.06
CA ARG A 433 36.79 40.03 -0.73
C ARG A 433 36.02 38.73 -0.83
N ALA A 434 36.57 37.67 -0.26
CA ALA A 434 35.99 36.34 -0.29
C ALA A 434 35.39 35.95 1.06
N TYR A 435 34.34 35.12 1.01
CA TYR A 435 33.67 34.53 2.16
C TYR A 435 33.41 33.03 1.94
N GLY A 436 33.26 32.30 3.04
CA GLY A 436 33.12 30.84 3.07
C GLY A 436 34.42 30.11 3.42
N PRO A 437 34.45 28.76 3.37
CA PRO A 437 33.35 27.90 2.93
C PRO A 437 32.13 27.96 3.86
N PHE A 438 30.94 27.97 3.26
CA PHE A 438 29.68 27.76 3.96
C PHE A 438 29.24 26.32 3.72
N ALA A 439 29.07 25.53 4.78
CA ALA A 439 28.69 24.13 4.68
C ALA A 439 27.16 24.02 4.53
N VAL A 440 26.71 23.63 3.33
CA VAL A 440 25.30 23.60 2.93
C VAL A 440 24.79 22.17 2.94
N ALA A 441 23.66 21.96 3.62
CA ALA A 441 22.99 20.65 3.69
C ALA A 441 22.39 20.23 2.35
N ALA A 442 22.34 18.91 2.13
CA ALA A 442 21.70 18.28 0.98
C ALA A 442 20.20 18.66 0.88
N GLY A 443 19.71 18.83 -0.35
CA GLY A 443 18.32 19.21 -0.61
C GLY A 443 18.02 20.70 -0.40
N GLY A 444 19.00 21.48 0.07
CA GLY A 444 18.90 22.91 0.32
C GLY A 444 19.34 23.82 -0.83
N SER A 445 19.19 25.13 -0.62
CA SER A 445 19.75 26.16 -1.49
C SER A 445 20.58 27.15 -0.69
N PHE A 446 21.67 27.61 -1.28
CA PHE A 446 22.48 28.72 -0.74
C PHE A 446 22.15 29.99 -1.51
N LYS A 447 21.71 31.02 -0.80
CA LYS A 447 21.44 32.34 -1.36
C LYS A 447 22.43 33.35 -0.79
N ALA A 448 23.08 34.11 -1.67
CA ALA A 448 23.82 35.32 -1.31
C ALA A 448 23.10 36.54 -1.85
N ALA A 449 22.94 37.58 -1.03
CA ALA A 449 22.31 38.84 -1.42
C ALA A 449 23.16 40.02 -0.94
N LEU A 450 23.37 41.00 -1.80
CA LEU A 450 24.01 42.26 -1.49
C LEU A 450 22.97 43.37 -1.37
N SER A 451 23.24 44.29 -0.46
CA SER A 451 22.67 45.64 -0.42
C SER A 451 23.78 46.63 -0.08
N GLY A 452 23.62 47.92 -0.39
CA GLY A 452 24.62 48.93 -0.10
C GLY A 452 24.63 50.08 -1.09
N SER A 453 25.78 50.73 -1.23
CA SER A 453 25.98 51.88 -2.12
C SER A 453 27.20 51.67 -3.02
N GLY A 454 27.22 52.31 -4.18
CA GLY A 454 28.24 52.08 -5.20
C GLY A 454 28.00 50.77 -5.94
N ASP A 455 29.06 50.19 -6.49
CA ASP A 455 29.01 49.08 -7.44
C ASP A 455 29.88 47.90 -6.98
N THR A 456 29.21 46.84 -6.52
CA THR A 456 29.84 45.62 -5.99
C THR A 456 29.20 44.43 -6.67
N ASP A 457 30.01 43.66 -7.40
CA ASP A 457 29.57 42.45 -8.06
C ASP A 457 29.66 41.24 -7.12
N LEU A 458 28.75 40.29 -7.29
CA LEU A 458 28.61 39.07 -6.52
C LEU A 458 28.89 37.84 -7.37
N TYR A 459 29.79 36.97 -6.93
CA TYR A 459 30.06 35.66 -7.54
C TYR A 459 29.95 34.55 -6.49
N VAL A 460 29.21 33.49 -6.81
CA VAL A 460 29.03 32.31 -5.95
C VAL A 460 29.50 31.07 -6.68
N ARG A 461 30.21 30.19 -5.98
CA ARG A 461 30.70 28.92 -6.52
C ARG A 461 30.46 27.76 -5.56
N LYS A 462 30.11 26.60 -6.12
CA LYS A 462 30.07 25.29 -5.50
C LYS A 462 31.46 24.66 -5.61
N ALA A 463 31.95 24.07 -4.50
CA ALA A 463 33.16 23.25 -4.48
C ALA A 463 34.45 23.95 -5.00
N GLY A 464 34.85 25.04 -4.35
CA GLY A 464 36.13 25.73 -4.55
C GLY A 464 35.99 27.25 -4.51
N ALA A 465 37.10 27.97 -4.43
CA ALA A 465 37.08 29.43 -4.39
C ALA A 465 36.41 30.03 -5.65
N ALA A 466 35.50 30.99 -5.43
CA ALA A 466 34.87 31.78 -6.49
C ALA A 466 35.88 32.79 -7.07
N SER A 467 35.79 33.03 -8.38
CA SER A 467 36.54 34.08 -9.09
C SER A 467 35.63 34.80 -10.09
N THR A 468 36.09 35.95 -10.61
CA THR A 468 35.40 36.67 -11.70
C THR A 468 35.34 35.88 -13.02
N THR A 469 36.07 34.76 -13.11
CA THR A 469 36.12 33.86 -14.27
C THR A 469 35.62 32.44 -13.97
N SER A 470 35.29 32.13 -12.71
CA SER A 470 34.93 30.79 -12.28
C SER A 470 33.91 30.84 -11.14
N TYR A 471 32.65 30.65 -11.52
CA TYR A 471 31.47 30.79 -10.68
C TYR A 471 30.36 29.85 -11.18
N ASP A 472 29.44 29.47 -10.29
CA ASP A 472 28.21 28.76 -10.62
C ASP A 472 27.03 29.73 -10.81
N CYS A 473 27.10 30.88 -10.16
CA CYS A 473 26.14 31.96 -10.32
C CYS A 473 26.81 33.29 -10.02
N LYS A 474 26.38 34.34 -10.73
CA LYS A 474 26.87 35.71 -10.54
C LYS A 474 25.75 36.72 -10.67
N SER A 475 25.98 37.90 -10.11
CA SER A 475 25.27 39.15 -10.38
C SER A 475 26.35 40.22 -10.57
N ASP A 476 26.21 41.05 -11.60
CA ASP A 476 27.17 42.12 -11.95
C ASP A 476 26.45 43.34 -12.57
N GLY A 477 25.31 43.70 -11.97
CA GLY A 477 24.55 44.88 -12.32
C GLY A 477 25.22 46.16 -11.80
N PRO A 478 24.80 47.35 -12.25
CA PRO A 478 25.48 48.62 -11.96
C PRO A 478 25.31 49.13 -10.50
N THR A 479 24.89 48.27 -9.57
CA THR A 479 24.57 48.64 -8.18
C THR A 479 24.96 47.53 -7.22
N SER A 480 25.24 47.88 -5.96
CA SER A 480 25.45 46.91 -4.88
C SER A 480 24.15 46.25 -4.36
N THR A 481 23.09 46.20 -5.16
CA THR A 481 21.84 45.47 -4.86
C THR A 481 21.73 44.27 -5.79
N GLU A 482 22.21 43.14 -5.31
CA GLU A 482 22.48 41.96 -6.13
C GLU A 482 22.03 40.69 -5.41
N SER A 483 21.70 39.63 -6.14
CA SER A 483 21.45 38.34 -5.48
C SER A 483 21.76 37.15 -6.38
N CYS A 484 22.14 36.05 -5.76
CA CYS A 484 22.54 34.83 -6.44
C CYS A 484 22.16 33.62 -5.58
N THR A 485 21.56 32.60 -6.19
CA THR A 485 21.11 31.37 -5.49
C THR A 485 21.62 30.14 -6.22
N VAL A 486 22.15 29.17 -5.47
CA VAL A 486 22.64 27.88 -5.98
C VAL A 486 22.07 26.72 -5.17
N SER A 487 21.60 25.66 -5.84
CA SER A 487 20.97 24.49 -5.19
C SER A 487 21.95 23.32 -4.99
N TYR A 488 21.74 22.55 -3.93
CA TYR A 488 22.57 21.41 -3.53
C TYR A 488 21.78 20.10 -3.51
N ALA A 489 22.17 19.14 -4.35
CA ALA A 489 21.59 17.78 -4.34
C ALA A 489 22.20 16.87 -3.26
N ALA A 490 23.39 17.21 -2.76
CA ALA A 490 24.12 16.54 -1.68
C ALA A 490 24.85 17.60 -0.84
N ASN A 491 25.32 17.23 0.37
CA ASN A 491 26.10 18.13 1.21
C ASN A 491 27.29 18.71 0.44
N GLY A 492 27.54 20.01 0.59
CA GLY A 492 28.62 20.68 -0.14
C GLY A 492 28.97 22.06 0.41
N ASN A 493 30.02 22.65 -0.13
CA ASN A 493 30.51 23.97 0.29
C ASN A 493 30.18 25.04 -0.75
N ALA A 494 29.65 26.18 -0.28
CA ALA A 494 29.51 27.41 -1.05
C ALA A 494 30.63 28.41 -0.72
N TYR A 495 31.07 29.14 -1.74
CA TYR A 495 32.06 30.20 -1.62
C TYR A 495 31.54 31.45 -2.33
N VAL A 496 31.75 32.61 -1.71
CA VAL A 496 31.30 33.91 -2.25
C VAL A 496 32.52 34.79 -2.50
N LEU A 497 32.57 35.45 -3.65
CA LEU A 497 33.51 36.52 -3.95
C LEU A 497 32.73 37.81 -4.23
N LEU A 498 33.13 38.88 -3.56
CA LEU A 498 32.71 40.24 -3.88
C LEU A 498 33.82 40.95 -4.66
N ASN A 499 33.44 41.72 -5.68
CA ASN A 499 34.35 42.52 -6.49
C ASN A 499 33.87 43.97 -6.54
N GLY A 500 34.68 44.91 -6.05
CA GLY A 500 34.35 46.34 -6.12
C GLY A 500 34.62 46.89 -7.52
N TYR A 501 33.59 47.03 -8.35
CA TYR A 501 33.73 47.65 -9.67
C TYR A 501 33.89 49.18 -9.56
N ALA A 502 33.30 49.77 -8.52
CA ALA A 502 33.55 51.13 -8.04
C ALA A 502 33.84 51.13 -6.53
N ALA A 503 34.16 52.29 -5.96
CA ALA A 503 34.20 52.43 -4.51
C ALA A 503 32.78 52.21 -3.94
N SER A 504 32.64 51.26 -3.03
CA SER A 504 31.33 50.80 -2.56
C SER A 504 31.32 50.52 -1.06
N SER A 505 30.12 50.53 -0.50
CA SER A 505 29.81 49.92 0.79
C SER A 505 28.82 48.78 0.55
N TYR A 506 28.98 47.67 1.26
CA TYR A 506 28.13 46.50 1.08
C TYR A 506 27.68 45.92 2.43
N THR A 507 26.51 45.31 2.39
CA THR A 507 26.00 44.34 3.35
C THR A 507 25.69 43.07 2.57
N LEU A 508 26.48 42.03 2.79
CA LEU A 508 26.29 40.69 2.25
C LEU A 508 25.49 39.88 3.26
N THR A 509 24.33 39.40 2.86
CA THR A 509 23.53 38.43 3.61
C THR A 509 23.58 37.09 2.88
N VAL A 510 24.04 36.05 3.56
CA VAL A 510 23.98 34.67 3.06
C VAL A 510 22.96 33.88 3.85
N THR A 511 22.14 33.07 3.19
CA THR A 511 21.08 32.26 3.80
C THR A 511 21.15 30.84 3.23
N TYR A 512 21.29 29.85 4.09
CA TYR A 512 21.42 28.44 3.69
C TYR A 512 21.09 27.48 4.84
N PRO A 513 20.57 26.28 4.56
CA PRO A 513 20.46 25.24 5.59
C PRO A 513 21.86 24.69 5.90
N GLN A 514 22.30 24.84 7.15
CA GLN A 514 23.65 24.48 7.59
C GLN A 514 23.82 22.96 7.70
N GLN A 515 24.91 22.41 7.15
CA GLN A 515 25.24 20.98 7.23
C GLN A 515 25.33 20.46 8.67
#